data_AF-A0A8T6DAL5-F1
#
_entry.id   AF-A0A8T6DAL5-F1
#
_cell.length_a   1.000
_cell.length_b   1.000
_cell.length_c   1.000
_cell.angle_alpha   90.00
_cell.angle_beta   90.00
_cell.angle_gamma   90.00
#
_symmetry.space_group_name_H-M   'P 1'
#
loop_
_entity.id
_entity.type
_entity.pdbx_description
1 polymer ?
#
loop_
_entity_poly.entity_id
_entity_poly.type
_entity_poly.pdbx_seq_one_letter_code
_entity_poly.pdbx_strand_id
1 'polypeptide(L)'
;MFILFFGGFAIKVPLFPFHIWLPQAHVEAPVAGSVLLAGILLKLGGYGFLRFSLGLFPIGAEYCSSFVLTLGLLAVIYGSLVTCRQVDLKRVVAYSSVAHMGVVVLGLFSLTSEGEMGGIYLMFAHGLVSPGLFIAVTCLYDRYNTRLIRYYRGI
;
A
#
# COMPACT_ATOMS: atom_id res chain seq x y z
N MET A 1 1.94 -23.48 -6.94
CA MET A 1 2.76 -22.97 -5.83
C MET A 1 2.90 -21.45 -5.87
N PHE A 2 3.36 -20.83 -6.97
CA PHE A 2 3.43 -19.36 -7.09
C PHE A 2 2.15 -18.64 -6.65
N ILE A 3 0.97 -19.03 -7.19
CA ILE A 3 -0.32 -18.40 -6.86
C ILE A 3 -0.65 -18.43 -5.36
N LEU A 4 -0.22 -19.47 -4.63
CA LEU A 4 -0.47 -19.58 -3.18
C LEU A 4 0.36 -18.55 -2.39
N PHE A 5 1.66 -18.46 -2.71
CA PHE A 5 2.53 -17.42 -2.13
C PHE A 5 2.06 -16.03 -2.54
N PHE A 6 1.74 -15.85 -3.82
CA PHE A 6 1.21 -14.61 -4.35
C PHE A 6 -0.06 -14.18 -3.61
N GLY A 7 -1.03 -15.08 -3.42
CA GLY A 7 -2.28 -14.78 -2.72
C GLY A 7 -2.05 -14.31 -1.29
N GLY A 8 -1.16 -14.97 -0.55
CA GLY A 8 -0.80 -14.57 0.82
C GLY A 8 -0.19 -13.17 0.88
N PHE A 9 0.75 -12.86 -0.03
CA PHE A 9 1.36 -11.54 -0.09
C PHE A 9 0.45 -10.47 -0.69
N ALA A 10 -0.45 -10.82 -1.61
CA ALA A 10 -1.42 -9.91 -2.23
C ALA A 10 -2.40 -9.34 -1.20
N ILE A 11 -2.79 -10.14 -0.20
CA ILE A 11 -3.56 -9.67 0.96
C ILE A 11 -2.72 -8.66 1.77
N LYS A 12 -1.42 -8.93 1.94
CA LYS A 12 -0.52 -8.09 2.75
C LYS A 12 -0.09 -6.78 2.07
N VAL A 13 0.05 -6.76 0.74
CA VAL A 13 0.42 -5.60 -0.11
C VAL A 13 -0.82 -4.78 -0.55
N PRO A 14 -1.93 -4.94 0.18
CA PRO A 14 -3.33 -4.74 -0.26
C PRO A 14 -3.54 -4.52 -1.76
N LEU A 15 -3.43 -5.59 -2.56
CA LEU A 15 -3.87 -5.54 -3.95
C LEU A 15 -5.39 -5.59 -4.06
N PHE A 16 -5.95 -5.17 -5.20
CA PHE A 16 -7.35 -5.45 -5.51
C PHE A 16 -7.57 -6.97 -5.65
N PRO A 17 -8.64 -7.57 -5.10
CA PRO A 17 -9.71 -6.99 -4.27
C PRO A 17 -9.42 -6.99 -2.74
N PHE A 18 -8.26 -7.49 -2.31
CA PHE A 18 -7.90 -7.74 -0.91
C PHE A 18 -7.36 -6.52 -0.12
N HIS A 19 -7.89 -5.33 -0.36
CA HIS A 19 -7.36 -4.09 0.23
C HIS A 19 -8.21 -3.47 1.35
N ILE A 20 -9.47 -3.91 1.50
CA ILE A 20 -10.47 -3.30 2.38
C ILE A 20 -10.05 -3.27 3.85
N TRP A 21 -9.28 -4.28 4.29
CA TRP A 21 -8.80 -4.38 5.66
C TRP A 21 -7.87 -3.22 6.04
N LEU A 22 -7.10 -2.68 5.08
CA LEU A 22 -6.06 -1.68 5.38
C LEU A 22 -6.68 -0.35 5.85
N PRO A 23 -7.63 0.27 5.12
CA PRO A 23 -8.31 1.47 5.60
C PRO A 23 -9.06 1.27 6.92
N GLN A 24 -9.70 0.12 7.11
CA GLN A 24 -10.43 -0.19 8.35
C GLN A 24 -9.46 -0.28 9.54
N ALA A 25 -8.37 -1.03 9.39
CA ALA A 25 -7.35 -1.19 10.43
C ALA A 25 -6.73 0.15 10.84
N HIS A 26 -6.41 1.04 9.89
CA HIS A 26 -5.82 2.33 10.21
C HIS A 26 -6.74 3.28 10.97
N VAL A 27 -8.04 3.27 10.67
CA VAL A 27 -9.01 4.15 11.34
C VAL A 27 -9.11 3.81 12.82
N GLU A 28 -9.10 2.52 13.15
CA GLU A 28 -9.26 2.03 14.52
C GLU A 28 -7.92 1.96 15.28
N ALA A 29 -6.81 1.76 14.57
CA ALA A 29 -5.51 1.61 15.20
C ALA A 29 -5.04 2.89 15.93
N PRO A 30 -4.34 2.73 17.08
CA PRO A 30 -3.58 3.82 17.67
C PRO A 30 -2.50 4.31 16.70
N VAL A 31 -1.97 5.49 16.96
CA VAL A 31 -1.03 6.20 16.09
C VAL A 31 0.23 5.36 15.83
N ALA A 32 0.84 4.86 16.91
CA ALA A 32 2.00 3.97 16.81
C ALA A 32 1.68 2.71 15.99
N GLY A 33 0.48 2.16 16.15
CA GLY A 33 -0.01 1.03 15.35
C GLY A 33 -0.09 1.39 13.86
N SER A 34 -0.69 2.53 13.52
CA SER A 34 -0.77 3.00 12.13
C SER A 34 0.61 3.28 11.53
N VAL A 35 1.52 3.87 12.29
CA VAL A 35 2.90 4.13 11.88
C VAL A 35 3.66 2.84 11.57
N LEU A 36 3.58 1.83 12.44
CA LEU A 36 4.24 0.54 12.22
C LEU A 36 3.59 -0.25 11.07
N LEU A 37 2.26 -0.24 11.00
CA LEU A 37 1.50 -0.91 9.94
C LEU A 37 1.87 -0.33 8.58
N ALA A 38 1.85 1.00 8.46
CA ALA A 38 2.21 1.71 7.24
C ALA A 38 3.68 1.56 6.92
N GLY A 39 4.58 1.80 7.89
CA GLY A 39 6.03 1.88 7.67
C GLY A 39 6.68 0.54 7.35
N ILE A 40 6.24 -0.54 8.00
CA ILE A 40 6.94 -1.82 7.98
C ILE A 40 6.04 -2.93 7.43
N LEU A 41 4.83 -3.06 7.96
CA LEU A 41 4.03 -4.27 7.76
C LEU A 41 3.63 -4.48 6.29
N LEU A 42 3.34 -3.39 5.58
CA LEU A 42 3.09 -3.41 4.13
C LEU A 42 4.33 -3.83 3.32
N LYS A 43 5.53 -3.44 3.79
CA LYS A 43 6.79 -3.67 3.08
C LYS A 43 7.22 -5.13 3.16
N LEU A 44 6.87 -5.82 4.24
CA LEU A 44 7.07 -7.26 4.36
C LEU A 44 6.34 -8.03 3.26
N GLY A 45 5.21 -7.53 2.75
CA GLY A 45 4.53 -8.12 1.60
C GLY A 45 5.33 -7.98 0.30
N GLY A 46 5.85 -6.77 0.01
CA GLY A 46 6.72 -6.54 -1.15
C GLY A 46 8.03 -7.32 -1.08
N TYR A 47 8.64 -7.38 0.11
CA TYR A 47 9.79 -8.24 0.37
C TYR A 47 9.46 -9.72 0.15
N GLY A 48 8.27 -10.16 0.54
CA GLY A 48 7.77 -11.51 0.29
C GLY A 48 7.65 -11.84 -1.19
N PHE A 49 7.18 -10.89 -2.00
CA PHE A 49 7.18 -11.04 -3.46
C PHE A 49 8.59 -11.21 -4.02
N LEU A 50 9.54 -10.36 -3.63
CA LEU A 50 10.93 -10.45 -4.07
C LEU A 50 11.58 -11.79 -3.68
N ARG A 51 11.54 -12.13 -2.39
CA ARG A 51 12.31 -13.26 -1.88
C ARG A 51 11.70 -14.61 -2.23
N PHE A 52 10.37 -14.73 -2.15
CA PHE A 52 9.69 -16.02 -2.29
C PHE A 52 8.97 -16.16 -3.63
N SER A 53 8.26 -15.13 -4.10
CA SER A 53 7.47 -15.28 -5.34
C SER A 53 8.36 -15.23 -6.59
N LEU A 54 9.14 -14.15 -6.74
CA LEU A 54 10.09 -13.98 -7.84
C LEU A 54 11.31 -14.87 -7.67
N GLY A 55 11.88 -14.93 -6.46
CA GLY A 55 13.08 -15.71 -6.18
C GLY A 55 12.93 -17.22 -6.30
N LEU A 56 11.87 -17.82 -5.74
CA LEU A 56 11.69 -19.28 -5.76
C LEU A 56 10.94 -19.79 -7.00
N PHE A 57 10.11 -18.96 -7.62
CA PHE A 57 9.24 -19.37 -8.73
C PHE A 57 9.34 -18.42 -9.94
N PRO A 58 10.53 -18.21 -10.53
CA PRO A 58 10.73 -17.25 -11.62
C PRO A 58 9.86 -17.55 -12.85
N ILE A 59 9.77 -18.82 -13.25
CA ILE A 59 8.93 -19.27 -14.37
C ILE A 59 7.43 -19.02 -14.08
N GLY A 60 7.02 -19.23 -12.83
CA GLY A 60 5.63 -18.97 -12.41
C GLY A 60 5.30 -17.48 -12.40
N ALA A 61 6.26 -16.65 -11.98
CA ALA A 61 6.14 -15.20 -11.98
C ALA A 61 6.05 -14.64 -13.41
N GLU A 62 6.85 -15.16 -14.34
CA GLU A 62 6.79 -14.78 -15.75
C GLU A 62 5.43 -15.13 -16.38
N TYR A 63 4.99 -16.38 -16.20
CA TYR A 63 3.69 -16.85 -16.71
C TYR A 63 2.51 -16.05 -16.13
N CYS A 64 2.57 -15.67 -14.85
CA CYS A 64 1.50 -14.92 -14.20
C CYS A 64 1.68 -13.40 -14.28
N SER A 65 2.73 -12.88 -14.96
CA SER A 65 3.08 -11.46 -14.87
C SER A 65 1.95 -10.55 -15.33
N SER A 66 1.32 -10.85 -16.48
CA SER A 66 0.21 -10.06 -17.01
C SER A 66 -0.97 -10.00 -16.03
N PHE A 67 -1.29 -11.12 -15.36
CA PHE A 67 -2.33 -11.17 -14.34
C PHE A 67 -1.96 -10.27 -13.15
N VAL A 68 -0.75 -10.39 -12.61
CA VAL A 68 -0.31 -9.57 -11.47
C VAL A 68 -0.28 -8.07 -11.83
N LEU A 69 0.19 -7.73 -13.02
CA LEU A 69 0.22 -6.36 -13.52
C LEU A 69 -1.19 -5.78 -13.67
N THR A 70 -2.16 -6.55 -14.14
CA THR A 70 -3.56 -6.08 -14.20
C THR A 70 -4.13 -5.78 -12.82
N LEU A 71 -3.82 -6.61 -11.81
CA LEU A 71 -4.23 -6.35 -10.42
C LEU A 71 -3.53 -5.11 -9.83
N GLY A 72 -2.25 -4.91 -10.13
CA GLY A 72 -1.50 -3.71 -9.76
C GLY A 72 -2.12 -2.45 -10.35
N LEU A 73 -2.43 -2.46 -11.66
CA LEU A 73 -3.10 -1.37 -12.35
C LEU A 73 -4.48 -1.06 -11.75
N LEU A 74 -5.28 -2.10 -11.49
CA LEU A 74 -6.58 -1.95 -10.84
C LEU A 74 -6.44 -1.35 -9.44
N ALA A 75 -5.45 -1.77 -8.65
CA ALA A 75 -5.20 -1.21 -7.33
C ALA A 75 -4.84 0.29 -7.39
N VAL A 76 -4.03 0.71 -8.38
CA VAL A 76 -3.69 2.13 -8.59
C VAL A 76 -4.92 2.95 -8.93
N ILE A 77 -5.70 2.52 -9.93
CA ILE A 77 -6.87 3.25 -10.43
C ILE A 77 -7.94 3.30 -9.34
N TYR A 78 -8.31 2.14 -8.78
CA TYR A 78 -9.34 2.04 -7.77
C TYR A 78 -8.95 2.78 -6.48
N GLY A 79 -7.73 2.56 -5.98
CA GLY A 79 -7.23 3.22 -4.78
C GLY A 79 -7.26 4.73 -4.90
N SER A 80 -6.82 5.26 -6.05
CA SER A 80 -6.85 6.70 -6.34
C SER A 80 -8.27 7.27 -6.36
N LEU A 81 -9.18 6.64 -7.11
CA LEU A 81 -10.57 7.10 -7.21
C LEU A 81 -11.31 7.04 -5.88
N VAL A 82 -11.09 5.99 -5.08
CA VAL A 82 -11.71 5.83 -3.77
C VAL A 82 -11.14 6.84 -2.77
N THR A 83 -9.85 7.19 -2.87
CA THR A 83 -9.23 8.23 -2.05
C THR A 83 -9.94 9.57 -2.23
N CYS A 84 -10.28 9.97 -3.46
CA CYS A 84 -10.99 11.22 -3.75
C CYS A 84 -12.37 11.33 -3.07
N ARG A 85 -12.99 10.19 -2.72
CA ARG A 85 -14.30 10.16 -2.03
C ARG A 85 -14.18 10.07 -0.52
N GLN A 86 -12.98 9.89 0.03
CA GLN A 86 -12.81 9.76 1.47
C GLN A 86 -12.97 11.12 2.16
N VAL A 87 -13.71 11.12 3.27
CA VAL A 87 -13.93 12.30 4.11
C VAL A 87 -13.11 12.29 5.40
N ASP A 88 -12.51 11.15 5.73
CA ASP A 88 -11.67 10.94 6.92
C ASP A 88 -10.18 10.93 6.52
N LEU A 89 -9.37 11.72 7.23
CA LEU A 89 -7.93 11.87 6.94
C LEU A 89 -7.14 10.58 7.03
N LYS A 90 -7.41 9.72 8.02
CA LYS A 90 -6.71 8.43 8.14
C LYS A 90 -7.07 7.52 6.97
N ARG A 91 -8.32 7.53 6.53
CA ARG A 91 -8.75 6.76 5.33
C ARG A 91 -8.09 7.29 4.06
N VAL A 92 -7.95 8.60 3.89
CA VAL A 92 -7.23 9.19 2.76
C VAL A 92 -5.80 8.66 2.69
N VAL A 93 -5.08 8.70 3.82
CA VAL A 93 -3.68 8.20 3.88
C VAL A 93 -3.63 6.68 3.64
N ALA A 94 -4.59 5.92 4.16
CA ALA A 94 -4.62 4.47 3.96
C ALA A 94 -4.90 4.07 2.49
N TYR A 95 -5.86 4.73 1.82
CA TYR A 95 -6.16 4.43 0.41
C TYR A 95 -5.09 4.94 -0.55
N SER A 96 -4.40 6.05 -0.23
CA SER A 96 -3.22 6.45 -1.01
C SER A 96 -2.10 5.41 -0.91
N SER A 97 -1.92 4.77 0.26
CA SER A 97 -1.00 3.63 0.40
C SER A 97 -1.37 2.44 -0.49
N VAL A 98 -2.66 2.12 -0.64
CA VAL A 98 -3.13 1.07 -1.58
C VAL A 98 -2.67 1.38 -3.01
N ALA A 99 -2.83 2.63 -3.45
CA ALA A 99 -2.39 3.04 -4.79
C ALA A 99 -0.87 2.94 -4.95
N HIS A 100 -0.08 3.45 -3.98
CA HIS A 100 1.38 3.35 -4.03
C HIS A 100 1.88 1.91 -4.02
N MET A 101 1.27 1.02 -3.24
CA MET A 101 1.63 -0.40 -3.24
C MET A 101 1.25 -1.10 -4.55
N GLY A 102 0.18 -0.66 -5.22
CA GLY A 102 -0.11 -1.06 -6.60
C GLY A 102 1.04 -0.72 -7.56
N VAL A 103 1.61 0.48 -7.47
CA VAL A 103 2.79 0.88 -8.28
C VAL A 103 4.02 0.04 -7.93
N VAL A 104 4.25 -0.27 -6.65
CA VAL A 104 5.32 -1.19 -6.24
C VAL A 104 5.17 -2.54 -6.94
N VAL A 105 3.97 -3.13 -6.93
CA VAL A 105 3.72 -4.42 -7.59
C VAL A 105 3.95 -4.34 -9.09
N LEU A 106 3.55 -3.25 -9.75
CA LEU A 106 3.85 -3.02 -11.16
C LEU A 106 5.36 -2.99 -11.44
N GLY A 107 6.14 -2.33 -10.59
CA GLY A 107 7.60 -2.29 -10.69
C GLY A 107 8.22 -3.67 -10.51
N LEU A 108 7.89 -4.36 -9.42
CA LEU A 108 8.45 -5.68 -9.07
C LEU A 108 8.14 -6.75 -10.13
N PHE A 109 6.95 -6.74 -10.71
CA PHE A 109 6.52 -7.74 -11.71
C PHE A 109 6.70 -7.27 -13.16
N SER A 110 7.40 -6.16 -13.39
CA SER A 110 7.79 -5.71 -14.74
C SER A 110 8.86 -6.61 -15.39
N LEU A 111 9.56 -7.43 -14.59
CA LEU A 111 10.67 -8.29 -15.00
C LEU A 111 11.84 -7.52 -15.63
N THR A 112 11.99 -6.24 -15.27
CA THR A 112 13.11 -5.39 -15.66
C THR A 112 13.89 -4.94 -14.42
N SER A 113 15.21 -4.76 -14.56
CA SER A 113 16.06 -4.26 -13.48
C SER A 113 15.58 -2.89 -12.97
N GLU A 114 15.22 -2.00 -13.90
CA GLU A 114 14.77 -0.65 -13.57
C GLU A 114 13.44 -0.65 -12.82
N GLY A 115 12.49 -1.50 -13.24
CA GLY A 115 11.21 -1.62 -12.55
C GLY A 115 11.32 -2.24 -11.16
N GLU A 116 12.18 -3.26 -11.00
CA GLU A 116 12.45 -3.86 -9.69
C GLU A 116 13.06 -2.82 -8.74
N MET A 117 14.11 -2.12 -9.18
CA MET A 117 14.76 -1.06 -8.40
C MET A 117 13.78 0.07 -8.07
N GLY A 118 12.98 0.51 -9.05
CA GLY A 118 11.94 1.53 -8.85
C GLY A 118 10.89 1.11 -7.81
N GLY A 119 10.45 -0.15 -7.85
CA GLY A 119 9.55 -0.72 -6.85
C GLY A 119 10.14 -0.71 -5.44
N ILE A 120 11.41 -1.09 -5.30
CA ILE A 120 12.14 -1.09 -4.02
C ILE A 120 12.30 0.35 -3.50
N TYR A 121 12.70 1.29 -4.34
CA TYR A 121 12.83 2.69 -3.95
C TYR A 121 11.49 3.27 -3.50
N LEU A 122 10.40 2.97 -4.21
CA LEU A 122 9.07 3.41 -3.81
C LEU A 122 8.62 2.78 -2.49
N MET A 123 8.91 1.50 -2.24
CA MET A 123 8.65 0.87 -0.94
C MET A 123 9.35 1.61 0.19
N PHE A 124 10.62 1.97 0.00
CA PHE A 124 11.40 2.69 0.99
C PHE A 124 10.85 4.11 1.21
N ALA A 125 10.65 4.88 0.14
CA ALA A 125 10.11 6.23 0.20
C ALA A 125 8.72 6.25 0.86
N HIS A 126 7.83 5.34 0.46
CA HIS A 126 6.52 5.19 1.08
C HIS A 126 6.61 4.73 2.55
N GLY A 127 7.69 4.01 2.92
CA GLY A 127 8.03 3.67 4.31
C GLY A 127 8.33 4.85 5.21
N LEU A 128 8.73 5.98 4.63
CA LEU A 128 8.97 7.22 5.36
C LEU A 128 7.74 8.15 5.30
N VAL A 129 7.18 8.32 4.10
CA VAL A 129 6.10 9.29 3.84
C VAL A 129 4.80 8.90 4.54
N SER A 130 4.36 7.64 4.43
CA SER A 130 3.06 7.24 4.99
C SER A 130 3.04 7.31 6.53
N PRO A 131 4.05 6.82 7.26
CA PRO A 131 4.17 7.08 8.69
C PRO A 131 4.20 8.57 9.06
N GLY A 132 4.95 9.38 8.31
CA GLY A 132 4.98 10.83 8.51
C GLY A 132 3.59 11.47 8.38
N LEU A 133 2.81 11.06 7.38
CA LEU A 133 1.43 11.50 7.21
C LEU A 133 0.53 11.04 8.37
N PHE A 134 0.66 9.81 8.85
CA PHE A 134 -0.11 9.36 10.02
C PHE A 134 0.23 10.13 11.30
N ILE A 135 1.49 10.52 11.48
CA ILE A 135 1.91 11.40 12.58
C ILE A 135 1.29 12.80 12.40
N ALA A 136 1.35 13.38 11.19
CA ALA A 136 0.76 14.68 10.91
C ALA A 136 -0.77 14.71 11.13
N VAL A 137 -1.48 13.68 10.65
CA VAL A 137 -2.93 13.50 10.90
C VAL A 137 -3.22 13.43 12.40
N THR A 138 -2.35 12.80 13.18
CA THR A 138 -2.49 12.73 14.63
C THR A 138 -2.31 14.09 15.28
N CYS A 139 -1.26 14.85 14.91
CA CYS A 139 -1.06 16.19 15.44
C CYS A 139 -2.26 17.11 15.16
N LEU A 140 -2.89 16.96 13.98
CA LEU A 140 -4.13 17.66 13.66
C LEU A 140 -5.32 17.15 14.47
N TYR A 141 -5.41 15.85 14.72
CA TYR A 141 -6.46 15.27 15.54
C TYR A 141 -6.37 15.76 16.99
N ASP A 142 -5.18 15.77 17.59
CA ASP A 142 -4.97 16.19 18.98
C ASP A 142 -5.34 17.68 19.19
N ARG A 143 -5.17 18.52 18.16
CA ARG A 143 -5.50 19.94 18.21
C ARG A 143 -6.99 20.24 18.01
N TYR A 144 -7.64 19.51 17.10
CA TYR A 144 -9.01 19.83 16.64
C TYR A 144 -10.07 18.78 17.03
N ASN A 145 -9.66 17.66 17.63
CA ASN A 145 -10.51 16.54 18.09
C ASN A 145 -11.48 16.00 17.02
N THR A 146 -11.09 16.08 15.75
CA THR A 146 -11.88 15.60 14.60
C THR A 146 -10.97 14.99 13.56
N ARG A 147 -11.46 14.08 12.73
CA ARG A 147 -10.71 13.52 11.58
C ARG A 147 -11.32 13.90 10.24
N LEU A 148 -12.45 14.59 10.29
CA LEU A 148 -13.24 14.90 9.11
C LEU A 148 -12.63 16.12 8.40
N ILE A 149 -12.24 15.92 7.14
CA ILE A 149 -11.52 16.90 6.32
C ILE A 149 -12.28 18.24 6.27
N ARG A 150 -13.62 18.22 6.30
CA ARG A 150 -14.46 19.42 6.22
C ARG A 150 -14.14 20.47 7.28
N TYR A 151 -13.67 20.06 8.47
CA TYR A 151 -13.37 20.96 9.59
C TYR A 151 -11.94 21.51 9.55
N TYR A 152 -11.09 21.01 8.67
CA TYR A 152 -9.74 21.52 8.48
C TYR A 152 -9.74 22.55 7.35
N ARG A 153 -9.77 23.85 7.71
CA ARG A 153 -9.75 24.98 6.77
C ARG A 153 -8.91 26.13 7.34
N GLY A 154 -8.08 26.76 6.50
CA GLY A 154 -7.26 27.92 6.89
C GLY A 154 -6.12 27.60 7.86
N ILE A 155 -5.51 26.41 7.71
CA ILE A 155 -4.36 25.91 8.49
C ILE A 155 -3.10 26.09 7.65
#